data_AF-A0A2E8GSZ7-F1
#
_entry.id   AF-A0A2E8GSZ7-F1
#
_cell.length_a   1.000
_cell.length_b   1.000
_cell.length_c   1.000
_cell.angle_alpha   90.00
_cell.angle_beta   90.00
_cell.angle_gamma   90.00
#
_symmetry.space_group_name_H-M   'P 1'
#
loop_
_entity.id
_entity.type
_entity.pdbx_description
1 polymer ?
#
loop_
_entity_poly.entity_id
_entity_poly.type
_entity_poly.pdbx_seq_one_letter_code
_entity_poly.pdbx_strand_id
1 'polypeptide(L)' 'MGKSVLKITLLLVFMCSFALPQEVKVIGEGTIKNGPKVLILDDGTWKEKPKEIFNIPIGNSYYEGPADAKVTIIEWMDYQ' A
#
# COMPACT_ATOMS: atom_id res chain seq x y z
N MET A 1 -32.27 20.67 31.76
CA MET A 1 -31.49 19.41 31.66
C MET A 1 -30.86 19.15 30.28
N GLY A 2 -31.55 19.39 29.16
CA GLY A 2 -31.06 18.98 27.82
C GLY A 2 -29.78 19.65 27.27
N LYS A 3 -29.53 20.94 27.58
CA LYS A 3 -28.36 21.66 27.04
C LYS A 3 -27.01 21.20 27.63
N SER A 4 -27.01 20.73 28.87
CA SER A 4 -25.80 20.26 29.56
C SER A 4 -25.42 18.85 29.10
N VAL A 5 -26.40 17.97 28.92
CA VAL A 5 -26.19 16.63 28.36
C VAL A 5 -25.65 16.72 26.94
N LEU A 6 -26.21 17.58 26.09
CA LEU A 6 -25.73 17.79 24.72
C LEU A 6 -24.27 18.28 24.66
N LYS A 7 -23.89 19.21 25.57
CA LYS A 7 -22.49 19.67 25.68
C LYS A 7 -21.54 18.57 26.12
N ILE A 8 -21.93 17.75 27.10
CA ILE A 8 -21.12 16.63 27.59
C ILE A 8 -20.94 15.58 26.50
N THR A 9 -22.01 15.24 25.78
CA THR A 9 -21.94 14.31 24.65
C THR A 9 -21.04 14.85 23.53
N LEU A 10 -21.14 16.14 23.19
CA LEU A 10 -20.29 16.75 22.16
C LEU A 10 -18.82 16.79 22.57
N LEU A 11 -18.53 17.06 23.85
CA LEU A 11 -17.18 17.03 24.42
C LEU A 11 -16.59 15.62 24.39
N LEU A 12 -17.38 14.60 24.72
CA LEU A 12 -16.98 13.19 24.71
C LEU A 12 -16.67 12.71 23.28
N VAL A 13 -17.52 13.07 22.31
CA VAL A 13 -17.30 12.76 20.89
C VAL A 13 -16.04 13.47 20.37
N PHE A 14 -15.82 14.73 20.74
CA PHE A 14 -14.61 15.47 20.38
C PHE A 14 -13.36 14.82 20.98
N MET A 15 -13.38 14.42 22.26
CA MET A 15 -12.26 13.73 22.89
C MET A 15 -11.97 12.35 22.28
N CYS A 16 -12.98 11.58 21.89
CA CYS A 16 -12.78 10.31 21.18
C CYS A 16 -12.11 10.49 19.81
N SER A 17 -12.26 11.66 19.18
CA SER A 17 -11.68 11.94 17.85
C SER A 17 -10.15 12.09 17.90
N PHE A 18 -9.58 12.49 19.05
CA PHE A 18 -8.13 12.58 19.25
C PHE A 18 -7.49 11.27 19.73
N ALA A 19 -8.30 10.29 20.18
CA ALA A 19 -7.80 9.02 20.68
C ALA A 19 -7.53 7.99 19.56
N LEU A 20 -8.03 8.24 18.35
CA LEU A 20 -7.75 7.39 17.20
C LEU A 20 -6.35 7.69 16.67
N PRO A 21 -5.50 6.66 16.43
CA PRO A 21 -4.26 6.84 15.69
C PRO A 21 -4.58 7.49 14.35
N GLN A 22 -4.02 8.67 14.09
CA GLN A 22 -4.18 9.30 12.78
C GLN A 22 -3.47 8.43 11.74
N GLU A 23 -4.16 8.13 10.64
CA GLU A 23 -3.59 7.34 9.56
C GLU A 23 -2.49 8.18 8.89
N VAL A 24 -1.26 7.68 8.94
CA VAL A 24 -0.09 8.40 8.42
C VAL A 24 -0.19 8.49 6.90
N LYS A 25 -0.15 9.72 6.36
CA LYS A 25 -0.41 9.96 4.94
C LYS A 25 0.89 9.88 4.14
N VAL A 26 0.83 9.19 2.99
CA VAL A 26 1.92 9.22 2.01
C VAL A 26 1.93 10.58 1.32
N ILE A 27 3.06 11.29 1.44
CA ILE A 27 3.27 12.62 0.85
C ILE A 27 4.20 12.61 -0.36
N GLY A 28 4.90 11.50 -0.61
CA GLY A 28 5.75 11.37 -1.78
C GLY A 28 6.47 10.03 -1.88
N GLU A 29 7.28 9.91 -2.92
CA GLU A 29 8.16 8.78 -3.15
C GLU A 29 9.61 9.26 -3.26
N GLY A 30 10.55 8.42 -2.84
CA GLY A 30 11.98 8.69 -2.95
C GLY A 30 12.77 7.42 -3.24
N THR A 31 14.06 7.60 -3.52
CA THR A 31 15.01 6.50 -3.72
C THR A 31 16.18 6.73 -2.78
N ILE A 32 16.53 5.73 -1.98
CA ILE A 32 17.74 5.79 -1.16
C ILE A 32 18.95 5.74 -2.10
N LYS A 33 20.02 6.51 -1.82
CA LYS A 33 21.16 6.74 -2.73
C LYS A 33 21.68 5.51 -3.49
N ASN A 34 21.64 4.32 -2.88
CA ASN A 34 22.03 3.04 -3.48
C ASN A 34 20.99 1.93 -3.21
N GLY A 35 19.70 2.25 -3.10
CA GLY A 35 18.75 1.37 -2.41
C GLY A 35 17.31 1.38 -2.92
N PRO A 36 16.38 0.82 -2.11
CA PRO A 36 14.99 0.62 -2.48
C PRO A 36 14.21 1.94 -2.63
N LYS A 37 13.12 1.87 -3.41
CA LYS A 37 12.11 2.93 -3.44
C LYS A 37 11.41 3.00 -2.08
N VAL A 38 11.20 4.20 -1.57
CA VAL A 38 10.54 4.46 -0.29
C VAL A 38 9.35 5.39 -0.47
N LEU A 39 8.36 5.22 0.41
CA LEU A 39 7.26 6.15 0.59
C LEU A 39 7.63 7.10 1.71
N ILE A 40 7.52 8.40 1.46
CA ILE A 40 7.74 9.46 2.43
C ILE A 40 6.40 9.77 3.11
N LEU A 41 6.43 9.84 4.43
CA LEU A 41 5.26 10.02 5.28
C LEU A 41 5.21 11.45 5.85
N ASP A 42 4.01 11.94 6.16
CA ASP A 42 3.77 13.29 6.68
C ASP A 42 4.33 13.54 8.10
N ASP A 43 4.59 12.48 8.84
CA ASP A 43 5.27 12.50 10.15
C ASP A 43 6.80 12.59 10.05
N GLY A 44 7.36 12.67 8.83
CA GLY A 44 8.80 12.73 8.56
C GLY A 44 9.50 11.37 8.55
N THR A 45 8.76 10.28 8.75
CA THR A 45 9.29 8.91 8.59
C THR A 45 9.21 8.45 7.14
N TRP A 46 9.81 7.28 6.88
CA TRP A 46 9.75 6.63 5.58
C TRP A 46 9.53 5.13 5.76
N LYS A 47 8.91 4.50 4.76
CA LYS A 47 8.76 3.04 4.68
C LYS A 47 9.11 2.56 3.29
N GLU A 48 9.51 1.30 3.16
CA GLU A 48 9.76 0.71 1.85
C GLU A 48 8.49 0.74 1.00
N LYS A 49 8.62 1.18 -0.26
CA LYS A 49 7.53 1.06 -1.21
C LYS A 49 7.35 -0.42 -1.52
N PRO A 50 6.14 -0.98 -1.33
CA PRO A 50 5.88 -2.36 -1.72
C PRO A 50 6.30 -2.60 -3.17
N LYS A 51 6.96 -3.72 -3.43
CA LYS A 51 7.29 -4.10 -4.79
C LYS A 51 5.98 -4.28 -5.56
N GLU A 52 5.90 -3.65 -6.73
CA GLU A 52 4.79 -3.88 -7.62
C GLU A 52 4.90 -5.30 -8.18
N ILE A 53 3.91 -6.14 -7.83
CA ILE A 53 3.83 -7.51 -8.31
C ILE A 53 2.86 -7.50 -9.48
N PHE A 54 3.40 -7.61 -10.69
CA PHE A 54 2.58 -7.80 -11.88
C PHE A 54 2.22 -9.27 -11.99
N ASN A 55 0.92 -9.57 -11.89
CA ASN A 55 0.42 -10.90 -12.22
C ASN A 55 0.16 -10.95 -13.73
N ILE A 56 1.02 -11.65 -14.46
CA ILE A 56 0.92 -11.80 -15.91
C ILE A 56 0.30 -13.17 -16.19
N PRO A 57 -0.97 -13.24 -16.62
CA PRO A 57 -1.61 -14.52 -16.91
C PRO A 57 -1.01 -15.16 -18.17
N ILE A 58 -0.81 -16.48 -18.14
CA ILE A 58 -0.36 -17.26 -19.31
C ILE A 58 -1.41 -17.22 -20.43
N GLY A 59 -2.70 -17.24 -20.07
CA GLY A 59 -3.80 -17.19 -21.04
C GLY A 59 -3.79 -18.40 -21.98
N ASN A 60 -3.82 -18.14 -23.28
CA ASN A 60 -3.80 -19.17 -24.34
C ASN A 60 -2.40 -19.35 -24.97
N SER A 61 -1.35 -18.81 -24.35
CA SER A 61 0.03 -18.95 -24.84
C SER A 61 0.50 -20.41 -24.74
N TYR A 62 1.38 -20.81 -25.66
CA TYR A 62 2.09 -22.08 -25.52
C TYR A 62 2.98 -22.04 -24.27
N TYR A 63 3.02 -23.15 -23.53
CA TYR A 63 3.92 -23.31 -22.40
C TYR A 63 4.41 -24.76 -22.31
N GLU A 64 5.56 -24.94 -21.69
CA GLU A 64 6.13 -26.25 -21.36
C GLU A 64 6.47 -26.31 -19.88
N GLY A 65 6.09 -27.40 -19.21
CA GLY A 65 6.33 -27.64 -17.79
C GLY A 65 5.06 -27.85 -16.96
N PRO A 66 5.22 -28.11 -15.64
CA PRO A 66 4.10 -28.36 -14.74
C PRO A 66 3.24 -27.12 -14.50
N ALA A 67 1.91 -27.31 -14.38
CA ALA A 67 0.97 -26.22 -14.08
C ALA A 67 1.16 -25.63 -12.67
N ASP A 68 1.81 -26.34 -11.76
CA ASP A 68 2.07 -25.95 -10.37
C ASP A 68 3.54 -25.58 -10.12
N ALA A 69 4.30 -25.29 -11.18
CA ALA A 69 5.69 -24.86 -11.09
C ALA A 69 5.83 -23.65 -10.14
N LYS A 70 6.82 -23.70 -9.24
CA LYS A 70 7.09 -22.60 -8.29
C LYS A 70 7.63 -21.33 -8.94
N VAL A 71 8.21 -21.49 -10.12
CA VAL A 71 8.78 -20.42 -10.93
C VAL A 71 8.26 -20.60 -12.35
N THR A 72 7.73 -19.52 -12.93
CA THR A 72 7.29 -19.46 -14.33
C THR A 72 8.12 -18.39 -15.03
N ILE A 73 8.66 -18.72 -16.20
CA ILE A 73 9.36 -17.76 -17.07
C ILE A 73 8.41 -17.44 -18.22
N ILE A 74 8.18 -16.15 -18.48
CA ILE A 74 7.40 -15.67 -19.62
C ILE A 74 8.36 -14.90 -20.52
N GLU A 75 8.41 -15.28 -21.79
CA GLU A 75 9.26 -14.66 -22.79
C GLU A 75 8.39 -14.05 -23.90
N TRP A 76 8.66 -12.80 -24.26
CA TRP A 76 8.08 -12.14 -25.43
C TRP A 76 9.18 -12.05 -26.48
N MET A 77 8.93 -12.69 -27.63
CA MET A 77 9.86 -12.72 -28.75
C MET A 77 9.12 -12.36 -30.04
N ASP A 78 9.83 -11.70 -30.94
CA ASP A 78 9.41 -11.51 -32.32
C ASP A 78 10.24 -12.47 -33.19
N TYR A 79 9.59 -13.18 -34.10
CA TYR A 79 10.27 -14.11 -34.98
C TYR A 79 10.71 -13.35 -36.24
N GLN A 80 12.01 -13.42 -36.55
CA GLN A 80 12.58 -12.82 -37.75
C GLN A 80 12.31 -13.67 -39.00
#